data_AF-A0A2H0ZD89-F1
#
_entry.id   AF-A0A2H0ZD89-F1
#
_cell.length_a   1.000
_cell.length_b   1.000
_cell.length_c   1.000
_cell.angle_alpha   90.00
_cell.angle_beta   90.00
_cell.angle_gamma   90.00
#
_symmetry.space_group_name_H-M   'P 1'
#
loop_
_entity.id
_entity.type
_entity.pdbx_description
1 polymer ?
#
loop_
_entity_poly.entity_id
_entity_poly.type
_entity_poly.pdbx_seq_one_letter_code
_entity_poly.pdbx_strand_id
1 'polypeptide(L)'
;MYRFLLKPANRPVCFVRCQSNVPQFNKKGNLVLSALKYVKEVDQFQEKIDKETPEQQLARKLIDNIKSRKELLSLLSLFHEELAQIGITPHTSHQEQKPSVGLKWKYRIAYMMKLARIHNTFWDSCQQEGISQRNHRLGFSPQTIGVLDPVHYKEHYDELQQGKLGDVDFRDVEVLGKRFIIK
;
A
#
# COMPACT_ATOMS: atom_id res chain seq x y z
N MET A 1 38.68 -16.62 36.54
CA MET A 1 37.94 -17.89 36.75
C MET A 1 36.52 -17.73 36.22
N TYR A 2 36.20 -18.49 35.17
CA TYR A 2 34.92 -18.88 34.55
C TYR A 2 33.69 -17.93 34.41
N ARG A 3 33.36 -17.70 33.12
CA ARG A 3 32.05 -17.44 32.46
C ARG A 3 30.86 -18.22 33.05
N PHE A 4 29.64 -17.67 32.96
CA PHE A 4 28.43 -18.23 32.28
C PHE A 4 27.29 -17.18 32.37
N LEU A 5 27.01 -16.42 31.30
CA LEU A 5 25.88 -16.58 30.36
C LEU A 5 24.48 -16.56 31.03
N LEU A 6 23.93 -15.36 31.20
CA LEU A 6 22.48 -15.15 31.36
C LEU A 6 21.80 -15.34 30.00
N LYS A 7 21.03 -16.43 29.87
CA LYS A 7 20.04 -16.60 28.79
C LYS A 7 18.91 -15.58 28.97
N PRO A 8 18.50 -14.82 27.94
CA PRO A 8 17.18 -14.20 27.96
C PRO A 8 16.10 -15.18 27.46
N ALA A 9 14.97 -15.08 28.14
CA ALA A 9 13.82 -15.95 28.08
C ALA A 9 13.16 -16.04 26.70
N ASN A 10 12.76 -17.27 26.40
CA ASN A 10 11.94 -17.69 25.28
C ASN A 10 10.54 -17.02 25.39
N ARG A 11 10.26 -15.99 24.58
CA ARG A 11 8.88 -15.54 24.32
C ARG A 11 8.46 -16.08 22.95
N PRO A 12 7.34 -16.82 22.85
CA PRO A 12 6.81 -17.20 21.55
C PRO A 12 6.27 -15.94 20.87
N VAL A 13 6.97 -15.49 19.83
CA VAL A 13 6.43 -14.50 18.90
C VAL A 13 5.36 -15.23 18.10
N CYS A 14 4.09 -14.91 18.35
CA CYS A 14 2.99 -15.31 17.49
C CYS A 14 3.19 -14.66 16.12
N PHE A 15 3.88 -15.36 15.22
CA PHE A 15 3.93 -15.02 13.81
C PHE A 15 2.55 -15.28 13.22
N VAL A 16 1.86 -14.19 12.91
CA VAL A 16 0.61 -14.19 12.15
C VAL A 16 0.82 -14.97 10.86
N ARG A 17 -0.07 -15.93 10.63
CA ARG A 17 -0.06 -16.92 9.55
C ARG A 17 -0.26 -16.24 8.19
N CYS A 18 0.81 -15.71 7.59
CA CYS A 18 0.86 -15.38 6.18
C CYS A 18 0.97 -16.68 5.35
N GLN A 19 -0.15 -17.34 5.07
CA GLN A 19 -0.22 -18.41 4.07
C GLN A 19 -0.91 -17.83 2.84
N SER A 20 -0.15 -17.52 1.77
CA SER A 20 -0.32 -18.33 0.56
C SER A 20 0.88 -18.38 -0.41
N ASN A 21 1.97 -17.63 -0.21
CA ASN A 21 3.04 -17.51 -1.23
C ASN A 21 4.50 -17.64 -0.72
N VAL A 22 4.72 -18.19 0.48
CA VAL A 22 6.09 -18.48 0.96
C VAL A 22 6.56 -19.80 0.34
N PRO A 23 7.75 -19.86 -0.31
CA PRO A 23 8.25 -21.11 -0.88
C PRO A 23 8.35 -22.19 0.22
N GLN A 24 7.79 -23.36 -0.04
CA GLN A 24 7.78 -24.48 0.89
C GLN A 24 8.68 -25.60 0.37
N PHE A 25 9.61 -26.05 1.21
CA PHE A 25 10.50 -27.16 0.88
C PHE A 25 9.72 -28.47 0.82
N ASN A 26 9.50 -29.00 -0.38
CA ASN A 26 8.87 -30.30 -0.56
C ASN A 26 9.90 -31.42 -0.39
N LYS A 27 9.70 -32.28 0.62
CA LYS A 27 10.59 -33.40 0.96
C LYS A 27 10.35 -34.68 0.15
N LYS A 28 9.39 -34.68 -0.79
CA LYS A 28 9.06 -35.88 -1.60
C LYS A 28 9.88 -35.90 -2.90
N GLY A 29 10.74 -36.90 -3.06
CA GLY A 29 11.55 -37.14 -4.27
C GLY A 29 13.06 -36.95 -4.05
N ASN A 30 13.80 -36.78 -5.15
CA ASN A 30 15.26 -36.60 -5.11
C ASN A 30 15.62 -35.32 -4.31
N LEU A 31 16.17 -35.52 -3.12
CA LEU A 31 16.44 -34.48 -2.12
C LEU A 31 17.32 -33.35 -2.63
N VAL A 32 18.30 -33.67 -3.49
CA VAL A 32 19.25 -32.69 -4.04
C VAL A 32 18.56 -31.75 -5.03
N LEU A 33 17.73 -32.29 -5.93
CA LEU A 33 16.96 -31.49 -6.89
C LEU A 33 15.91 -30.64 -6.19
N SER A 34 15.29 -31.16 -5.13
CA SER A 34 14.31 -30.45 -4.32
C SER A 34 14.95 -29.29 -3.55
N ALA A 35 16.17 -29.47 -3.05
CA ALA A 35 16.95 -28.43 -2.37
C ALA A 35 17.40 -27.34 -3.33
N LEU A 36 17.93 -27.70 -4.51
CA LEU A 36 18.33 -26.72 -5.53
C LEU A 36 17.14 -25.92 -6.05
N LYS A 37 15.99 -26.57 -6.25
CA LYS A 37 14.75 -25.89 -6.63
C LYS A 37 14.27 -24.93 -5.55
N TYR A 38 14.31 -25.35 -4.28
CA TYR A 38 13.94 -24.50 -3.16
C TYR A 38 14.87 -23.30 -2.98
N VAL A 39 16.18 -23.48 -3.07
CA VAL A 39 17.15 -22.37 -3.00
C VAL A 39 16.89 -21.38 -4.14
N LYS A 40 16.66 -21.87 -5.36
CA LYS A 40 16.30 -21.01 -6.50
C LYS A 40 14.98 -20.28 -6.31
N GLU A 41 13.97 -20.92 -5.72
CA GLU A 41 12.69 -20.29 -5.40
C GLU A 41 12.84 -19.24 -4.30
N VAL A 42 13.67 -19.49 -3.29
CA VAL A 42 14.00 -18.53 -2.23
C VAL A 42 14.78 -17.34 -2.78
N ASP A 43 15.79 -17.57 -3.62
CA ASP A 43 16.57 -16.51 -4.25
C ASP A 43 15.69 -15.65 -5.16
N GLN A 44 14.80 -16.25 -5.95
CA GLN A 44 13.84 -15.53 -6.77
C GLN A 44 12.79 -14.76 -5.96
N PHE A 45 12.40 -15.30 -4.79
CA PHE A 45 11.49 -14.62 -3.88
C PHE A 45 12.17 -13.45 -3.19
N GLN A 46 13.42 -13.62 -2.77
CA GLN A 46 14.25 -12.56 -2.18
C GLN A 46 14.53 -11.47 -3.20
N GLU A 47 14.86 -11.81 -4.45
CA GLU A 47 15.10 -10.84 -5.53
C GLU A 47 13.84 -10.03 -5.88
N LYS A 48 12.64 -10.64 -5.75
CA LYS A 48 11.36 -9.92 -5.90
C LYS A 48 11.08 -9.00 -4.72
N ILE A 49 11.41 -9.43 -3.49
CA ILE A 49 11.28 -8.59 -2.29
C ILE A 49 12.26 -7.42 -2.34
N ASP A 50 13.50 -7.65 -2.76
CA ASP A 50 14.55 -6.62 -2.79
C ASP A 50 14.30 -5.55 -3.87
N LYS A 51 13.52 -5.88 -4.92
CA LYS A 51 13.10 -4.94 -5.96
C LYS A 51 11.86 -4.13 -5.62
N GLU A 52 11.03 -4.57 -4.67
CA GLU A 52 9.80 -3.88 -4.29
C GLU A 52 10.03 -3.00 -3.06
N THR A 53 9.67 -1.72 -3.18
CA THR A 53 9.73 -0.83 -2.01
C THR A 53 8.75 -1.33 -0.93
N PRO A 54 9.08 -1.17 0.36
CA PRO A 54 8.17 -1.57 1.44
C PRO A 54 6.79 -0.91 1.31
N GLU A 55 6.71 0.27 0.70
CA GLU A 55 5.47 0.99 0.41
C GLU A 55 4.63 0.30 -0.66
N GLN A 56 5.27 -0.22 -1.72
CA GLN A 56 4.59 -0.98 -2.77
C GLN A 56 4.03 -2.31 -2.26
N GLN A 57 4.76 -3.00 -1.38
CA GLN A 57 4.26 -4.22 -0.73
C GLN A 57 3.07 -3.94 0.18
N LEU A 58 3.09 -2.81 0.91
CA LEU A 58 1.96 -2.38 1.73
C LEU A 58 0.76 -1.99 0.88
N ALA A 59 0.97 -1.30 -0.25
CA ALA A 59 -0.09 -0.91 -1.17
C ALA A 59 -0.81 -2.13 -1.77
N ARG A 60 -0.05 -3.17 -2.15
CA ARG A 60 -0.62 -4.45 -2.61
C ARG A 60 -1.42 -5.17 -1.53
N LYS A 61 -0.89 -5.24 -0.31
CA LYS A 61 -1.66 -5.78 0.82
C LYS A 61 -2.90 -4.96 1.11
N LEU A 62 -2.82 -3.64 0.96
CA LEU A 62 -3.95 -2.75 1.17
C LEU A 62 -5.04 -3.05 0.14
N ILE A 63 -4.72 -3.07 -1.16
CA ILE A 63 -5.73 -3.33 -2.21
C ILE A 63 -6.41 -4.69 -2.01
N ASP A 64 -5.66 -5.73 -1.64
CA ASP A 64 -6.21 -7.06 -1.37
C ASP A 64 -7.18 -7.09 -0.19
N ASN A 65 -6.95 -6.26 0.83
CA ASN A 65 -7.81 -6.18 2.02
C ASN A 65 -9.04 -5.28 1.80
N ILE A 66 -8.95 -4.28 0.93
CA ILE A 66 -10.04 -3.32 0.68
C ILE A 66 -10.88 -3.66 -0.55
N LYS A 67 -10.49 -4.64 -1.37
CA LYS A 67 -11.18 -4.97 -2.64
C LYS A 67 -12.67 -5.28 -2.51
N SER A 68 -13.13 -5.77 -1.36
CA SER A 68 -14.55 -6.04 -1.10
C SER A 68 -15.27 -4.86 -0.45
N ARG A 69 -14.56 -3.78 -0.13
CA ARG A 69 -15.04 -2.67 0.70
C ARG A 69 -15.18 -1.41 -0.15
N LYS A 70 -16.40 -1.21 -0.64
CA LYS A 70 -16.73 -0.13 -1.59
C LYS A 70 -16.39 1.27 -1.06
N GLU A 71 -16.56 1.53 0.24
CA GLU A 71 -16.27 2.83 0.86
C GLU A 71 -14.78 3.18 0.79
N LEU A 72 -13.91 2.23 1.16
CA LEU A 72 -12.46 2.42 1.10
C LEU A 72 -11.96 2.55 -0.34
N LEU A 73 -12.54 1.78 -1.27
CA LEU A 73 -12.23 1.91 -2.69
C LEU A 73 -12.62 3.28 -3.23
N SER A 74 -13.80 3.78 -2.83
CA SER A 74 -14.26 5.10 -3.24
C SER A 74 -13.41 6.23 -2.64
N LEU A 75 -12.98 6.11 -1.38
CA LEU A 75 -12.02 7.04 -0.75
C LEU A 75 -10.65 7.03 -1.45
N LEU A 76 -10.14 5.84 -1.80
CA LEU A 76 -8.87 5.70 -2.52
C LEU A 76 -8.96 6.33 -3.91
N SER A 77 -10.05 6.06 -4.65
CA SER A 77 -10.30 6.64 -5.97
C SER A 77 -10.38 8.17 -5.90
N LEU A 78 -11.10 8.72 -4.93
CA LEU A 78 -11.21 10.16 -4.72
C LEU A 78 -9.85 10.80 -4.35
N PHE A 79 -9.05 10.11 -3.53
CA PHE A 79 -7.69 10.56 -3.23
C PHE A 79 -6.81 10.62 -4.49
N HIS A 80 -6.89 9.60 -5.34
CA HIS A 80 -6.19 9.56 -6.62
C HIS A 80 -6.69 10.63 -7.60
N GLU A 81 -7.99 10.91 -7.63
CA GLU A 81 -8.57 11.97 -8.46
C GLU A 81 -8.03 13.36 -8.06
N GLU A 82 -7.99 13.67 -6.76
CA GLU A 82 -7.44 14.94 -6.26
C GLU A 82 -5.94 15.07 -6.54
N LEU A 83 -5.19 13.95 -6.52
CA LEU A 83 -3.80 13.90 -6.98
C LEU A 83 -3.69 14.12 -8.51
N ALA A 84 -4.58 13.53 -9.30
CA ALA A 84 -4.60 13.69 -10.74
C ALA A 84 -4.89 15.15 -11.14
N GLN A 85 -5.76 15.85 -10.42
CA GLN A 85 -6.05 17.28 -10.65
C GLN A 85 -4.82 18.19 -10.50
N ILE A 86 -3.89 17.85 -9.60
CA ILE A 86 -2.62 18.58 -9.45
C ILE A 86 -1.53 18.09 -10.41
N GLY A 87 -1.82 17.09 -11.25
CA GLY A 87 -0.91 16.52 -12.23
C GLY A 87 -0.05 15.37 -11.69
N ILE A 88 -0.47 14.73 -10.58
CA ILE A 88 0.17 13.53 -10.03
C ILE A 88 -0.66 12.32 -10.42
N THR A 89 -0.07 11.46 -11.23
CA THR A 89 -0.65 10.27 -11.86
C THR A 89 0.36 9.12 -11.76
N PRO A 90 -0.04 7.87 -12.01
CA PRO A 90 0.88 6.73 -11.91
C PRO A 90 2.07 6.85 -12.87
N HIS A 91 1.89 7.58 -13.97
CA HIS A 91 2.91 7.76 -15.02
C HIS A 91 3.81 8.97 -14.78
N THR A 92 3.50 9.84 -13.82
CA THR A 92 4.37 10.97 -13.52
C THR A 92 5.47 10.55 -12.54
N SER A 93 6.72 10.67 -12.98
CA SER A 93 7.94 10.39 -12.19
C SER A 93 8.21 11.44 -11.11
N HIS A 94 7.19 11.76 -10.31
CA HIS A 94 7.26 12.79 -9.28
C HIS A 94 8.07 12.35 -8.04
N GLN A 95 8.31 11.04 -7.89
CA GLN A 95 9.23 10.46 -6.90
C GLN A 95 10.71 10.57 -7.34
N GLU A 96 11.01 10.38 -8.63
CA GLU A 96 12.39 10.32 -9.16
C GLU A 96 12.93 11.68 -9.60
N GLN A 97 12.06 12.55 -10.12
CA GLN A 97 12.44 13.89 -10.58
C GLN A 97 12.18 14.92 -9.47
N LYS A 98 13.08 15.91 -9.33
CA LYS A 98 12.84 17.04 -8.42
C LYS A 98 11.56 17.76 -8.88
N PRO A 99 10.46 17.72 -8.10
CA PRO A 99 9.20 18.30 -8.52
C PRO A 99 9.39 19.81 -8.66
N SER A 100 8.85 20.35 -9.76
CA SER A 100 8.87 21.79 -10.01
C SER A 100 8.28 22.54 -8.82
N VAL A 101 8.77 23.75 -8.56
CA VAL A 101 8.30 24.61 -7.46
C VAL A 101 6.78 24.78 -7.53
N GLY A 102 6.22 24.89 -8.74
CA GLY A 102 4.78 24.97 -8.96
C GLY A 102 4.01 23.71 -8.49
N LEU A 103 4.56 22.52 -8.74
CA LEU A 103 3.94 21.26 -8.30
C LEU A 103 3.95 21.13 -6.77
N LYS A 104 5.05 21.55 -6.12
CA LYS A 104 5.14 21.58 -4.65
C LYS A 104 4.08 22.49 -4.04
N TRP A 105 3.85 23.67 -4.62
CA TRP A 105 2.82 24.58 -4.15
C TRP A 105 1.41 24.06 -4.40
N LYS A 106 1.13 23.52 -5.59
CA LYS A 106 -0.16 22.86 -5.88
C LYS A 106 -0.45 21.74 -4.90
N TYR A 107 0.55 20.89 -4.64
CA TYR A 107 0.44 19.81 -3.65
C TYR A 107 0.15 20.35 -2.25
N ARG A 108 0.85 21.39 -1.80
CA ARG A 108 0.60 21.99 -0.47
C ARG A 108 -0.79 22.59 -0.33
N ILE A 109 -1.29 23.25 -1.38
CA ILE A 109 -2.65 23.80 -1.40
C ILE A 109 -3.65 22.64 -1.34
N ALA A 110 -3.50 21.62 -2.18
CA ALA A 110 -4.36 20.44 -2.16
C ALA A 110 -4.31 19.71 -0.81
N TYR A 111 -3.13 19.58 -0.22
CA TYR A 111 -2.88 19.00 1.11
C TYR A 111 -3.72 19.71 2.18
N MET A 112 -3.67 21.04 2.24
CA MET A 112 -4.43 21.82 3.21
C MET A 112 -5.94 21.80 2.95
N MET A 113 -6.34 21.78 1.67
CA MET A 113 -7.76 21.85 1.31
C MET A 113 -8.49 20.53 1.57
N LYS A 114 -7.98 19.41 1.03
CA LYS A 114 -8.73 18.15 1.02
C LYS A 114 -7.86 16.91 1.22
N LEU A 115 -6.65 16.87 0.65
CA LEU A 115 -5.80 15.67 0.61
C LEU A 115 -5.54 15.10 2.01
N ALA A 116 -5.19 15.96 2.99
CA ALA A 116 -4.94 15.53 4.35
C ALA A 116 -6.20 14.95 5.02
N ARG A 117 -7.38 15.53 4.74
CA ARG A 117 -8.65 15.06 5.28
C ARG A 117 -9.01 13.69 4.71
N ILE A 118 -8.96 13.54 3.38
CA ILE A 118 -9.27 12.28 2.70
C ILE A 118 -8.32 11.18 3.16
N HIS A 119 -7.02 11.48 3.22
CA HIS A 119 -6.01 10.55 3.71
C HIS A 119 -6.30 10.08 5.14
N ASN A 120 -6.55 11.02 6.05
CA ASN A 120 -6.83 10.66 7.45
C ASN A 120 -8.12 9.84 7.56
N THR A 121 -9.19 10.24 6.89
CA THR A 121 -10.45 9.48 6.86
C THR A 121 -10.25 8.08 6.29
N PHE A 122 -9.47 7.92 5.22
CA PHE A 122 -9.15 6.61 4.66
C PHE A 122 -8.45 5.71 5.69
N TRP A 123 -7.43 6.22 6.40
CA TRP A 123 -6.70 5.43 7.38
C TRP A 123 -7.49 5.19 8.68
N ASP A 124 -8.30 6.16 9.10
CA ASP A 124 -9.22 6.00 10.23
C ASP A 124 -10.25 4.90 9.93
N SER A 125 -10.84 4.89 8.73
CA SER A 125 -11.74 3.82 8.29
C SER A 125 -11.00 2.47 8.22
N CYS A 126 -9.78 2.44 7.68
CA CYS A 126 -8.95 1.23 7.69
C CYS A 126 -8.63 0.74 9.12
N GLN A 127 -8.47 1.63 10.09
CA GLN A 127 -8.22 1.26 11.48
C GLN A 127 -9.48 0.74 12.17
N GLN A 128 -10.64 1.37 11.95
CA GLN A 128 -11.94 0.92 12.43
C GLN A 128 -12.27 -0.48 11.93
N GLU A 129 -11.88 -0.78 10.69
CA GLU A 129 -12.10 -2.07 10.04
C GLU A 129 -11.03 -3.13 10.36
N GLY A 130 -10.04 -2.78 11.18
CA GLY A 130 -8.97 -3.69 11.61
C GLY A 130 -7.92 -3.99 10.53
N ILE A 131 -7.88 -3.23 9.43
CA ILE A 131 -6.95 -3.41 8.31
C ILE A 131 -5.59 -2.78 8.61
N SER A 132 -5.57 -1.61 9.28
CA SER A 132 -4.33 -0.95 9.70
C SER A 132 -4.22 -0.86 11.22
N GLN A 133 -3.03 -1.18 11.74
CA GLN A 133 -2.66 -1.02 13.15
C GLN A 133 -1.76 0.21 13.38
N ARG A 134 -1.33 0.89 12.32
CA ARG A 134 -0.35 1.99 12.39
C ARG A 134 -0.99 3.30 11.97
N ASN A 135 -0.59 4.37 12.64
CA ASN A 135 -0.91 5.72 12.19
C ASN A 135 -0.08 6.07 10.95
N HIS A 136 -0.75 6.21 9.81
CA HIS A 136 -0.14 6.69 8.58
C HIS A 136 -0.20 8.21 8.55
N ARG A 137 0.89 8.86 8.14
CA ARG A 137 0.95 10.32 7.97
C ARG A 137 1.21 10.64 6.50
N LEU A 138 0.40 11.53 5.94
CA LEU A 138 0.63 12.07 4.61
C LEU A 138 1.82 13.02 4.65
N GLY A 139 2.82 12.80 3.79
CA GLY A 139 3.96 13.70 3.68
C GLY A 139 3.58 15.05 3.07
N PHE A 140 4.31 16.09 3.45
CA PHE A 140 4.12 17.47 2.96
C PHE A 140 4.75 17.74 1.58
N SER A 141 5.39 16.73 0.99
CA SER A 141 6.00 16.78 -0.34
C SER A 141 5.27 15.81 -1.26
N PRO A 142 5.11 16.15 -2.55
CA PRO A 142 4.59 15.18 -3.52
C PRO A 142 5.47 13.93 -3.61
N GLN A 143 6.76 14.01 -3.27
CA GLN A 143 7.67 12.86 -3.25
C GLN A 143 7.41 11.88 -2.08
N THR A 144 6.64 12.29 -1.08
CA THR A 144 6.44 11.54 0.16
C THR A 144 4.96 11.30 0.45
N ILE A 145 4.18 11.01 -0.59
CA ILE A 145 2.75 10.66 -0.46
C ILE A 145 2.59 9.36 0.34
N GLY A 146 3.50 8.40 0.16
CA GLY A 146 3.54 7.14 0.91
C GLY A 146 2.68 6.06 0.26
N VAL A 147 2.05 5.19 1.07
CA VAL A 147 1.39 3.97 0.59
C VAL A 147 0.22 4.24 -0.38
N LEU A 148 -0.49 5.37 -0.25
CA LEU A 148 -1.62 5.72 -1.11
C LEU A 148 -1.19 6.32 -2.47
N ASP A 149 0.10 6.43 -2.74
CA ASP A 149 0.63 7.00 -3.98
C ASP A 149 0.12 6.22 -5.21
N PRO A 150 -0.49 6.88 -6.22
CA PRO A 150 -1.01 6.23 -7.42
C PRO A 150 0.06 5.44 -8.19
N VAL A 151 1.36 5.74 -8.01
CA VAL A 151 2.46 4.96 -8.61
C VAL A 151 2.42 3.49 -8.18
N HIS A 152 1.94 3.19 -6.98
CA HIS A 152 1.83 1.81 -6.48
C HIS A 152 0.58 1.07 -6.98
N TYR A 153 -0.39 1.78 -7.56
CA TYR A 153 -1.67 1.24 -8.01
C TYR A 153 -1.81 1.21 -9.53
N LYS A 154 -0.70 1.31 -10.29
CA LYS A 154 -0.71 1.32 -11.77
C LYS A 154 -1.62 0.27 -12.40
N GLU A 155 -1.61 -0.95 -11.86
CA GLU A 155 -2.38 -2.09 -12.37
C GLU A 155 -3.89 -1.94 -12.14
N HIS A 156 -4.31 -1.20 -11.11
CA HIS A 156 -5.71 -1.02 -10.72
C HIS A 156 -6.22 0.40 -10.94
N TYR A 157 -5.36 1.30 -11.41
CA TYR A 157 -5.65 2.74 -11.44
C TYR A 157 -6.83 3.06 -12.35
N ASP A 158 -6.84 2.51 -13.57
CA ASP A 158 -7.91 2.78 -14.53
C ASP A 158 -9.26 2.22 -14.04
N GLU A 159 -9.26 1.03 -13.42
CA GLU A 159 -10.46 0.46 -12.81
C GLU A 159 -10.96 1.35 -11.67
N LEU A 160 -10.06 1.75 -10.76
CA LEU A 160 -10.38 2.60 -9.61
C LEU A 160 -10.96 3.95 -10.06
N GLN A 161 -10.43 4.55 -11.13
CA GLN A 161 -10.95 5.80 -11.70
C GLN A 161 -12.30 5.61 -12.40
N GLN A 162 -12.59 4.42 -12.94
CA GLN A 162 -13.92 4.07 -13.47
C GLN A 162 -14.94 3.73 -12.38
N GLY A 163 -14.53 3.69 -11.11
CA GLY A 163 -15.37 3.36 -9.97
C GLY A 163 -15.64 1.85 -9.82
N LYS A 164 -14.75 1.01 -10.37
CA LYS A 164 -14.86 -0.45 -10.30
C LYS A 164 -13.52 -1.06 -9.87
N LEU A 165 -13.55 -2.25 -9.30
CA LEU A 165 -12.37 -3.06 -9.10
C LEU A 165 -12.76 -4.53 -9.24
N GLY A 166 -12.37 -5.15 -10.35
CA GLY A 166 -12.91 -6.45 -10.76
C GLY A 166 -14.44 -6.46 -10.79
N ASP A 167 -15.06 -7.34 -10.01
CA ASP A 167 -16.53 -7.49 -9.92
C ASP A 167 -17.21 -6.47 -8.98
N VAL A 168 -16.44 -5.65 -8.26
CA VAL A 168 -16.97 -4.72 -7.26
C VAL A 168 -17.14 -3.33 -7.86
N ASP A 169 -18.39 -2.91 -8.02
CA ASP A 169 -18.77 -1.54 -8.39
C ASP A 169 -19.01 -0.70 -7.14
N PHE A 170 -18.35 0.46 -7.03
CA PHE A 170 -18.44 1.37 -5.88
C PHE A 170 -18.88 2.78 -6.28
N ARG A 171 -19.39 2.96 -7.50
CA ARG A 171 -19.96 4.24 -7.98
C ARG A 171 -21.19 4.68 -7.20
N ASP A 172 -21.89 3.72 -6.59
CA ASP A 172 -23.08 3.88 -5.76
C ASP A 172 -22.77 4.41 -4.35
N VAL A 173 -21.50 4.43 -3.94
CA VAL A 173 -21.13 4.85 -2.59
C VAL A 173 -20.96 6.37 -2.50
N GLU A 174 -21.86 7.01 -1.76
CA GLU A 174 -21.70 8.39 -1.31
C GLU A 174 -20.71 8.44 -0.14
N VAL A 175 -19.43 8.65 -0.46
CA VAL A 175 -18.45 8.98 0.57
C VAL A 175 -18.77 10.37 1.13
N LEU A 176 -18.88 10.47 2.46
CA LEU A 176 -19.06 11.71 3.22
C LEU A 176 -17.95 12.72 2.87
N GLY A 177 -18.23 13.58 1.88
CA GLY A 177 -17.28 14.54 1.32
C GLY A 177 -17.65 14.98 -0.09
N LYS A 178 -18.32 14.11 -0.88
CA LYS A 178 -18.72 14.42 -2.26
C LYS A 178 -19.73 15.58 -2.35
N ARG A 179 -20.60 15.73 -1.33
CA ARG A 179 -21.63 16.80 -1.27
C ARG A 179 -21.17 18.14 -0.70
N PHE A 180 -19.97 18.23 -0.10
CA PHE A 180 -19.47 19.51 0.43
C PHE A 180 -18.62 20.31 -0.58
N ILE A 181 -18.51 19.84 -1.83
CA ILE A 181 -17.62 20.41 -2.86
C ILE A 181 -18.40 21.10 -3.99
N ILE A 182 -19.73 21.12 -3.95
CA ILE A 182 -20.54 21.88 -4.91
C ILE A 182 -21.35 22.94 -4.17
N LYS A 183 -20.76 24.14 -4.07
CA LYS A 183 -21.44 25.42 -4.21
C LYS A 183 -20.44 26.49 -4.63
#